data_AF-A0A7S1L6N0-F1
#
_entry.id   AF-A0A7S1L6N0-F1
#
_cell.length_a   1.000
_cell.length_b   1.000
_cell.length_c   1.000
_cell.angle_alpha   90.00
_cell.angle_beta   90.00
_cell.angle_gamma   90.00
#
_symmetry.space_group_name_H-M   'P 1'
#
loop_
_entity.id
_entity.type
_entity.pdbx_description
1 polymer ?
#
loop_
_entity_poly.entity_id
_entity_poly.type
_entity_poly.pdbx_seq_one_letter_code
_entity_poly.pdbx_strand_id
1 'polypeptide(L)'
;AKGKAAAAPAPKDAPTGGAPAEGGAEAALSKLDIRCGRIVECGRVPDADSLYLLKVNVGEEQPRQVVSSLVKHYKEEELKDRQVVVYCNIKPGKMRGFESQAMVLAATKDKGADDEKCELLAPPKDMAEGTRVMCGPLEAGSQSATQSVKNISKVWNQVQPLLETNAKCEAMFSGTVLTMKDGPVTVGSLTGVGIY
;
A
#
# COMPACT_ATOMS: atom_id res chain seq x y z
N ALA A 1 -7.76 -22.96 -49.62
CA ALA A 1 -6.97 -21.90 -48.97
C ALA A 1 -7.80 -20.62 -48.88
N LYS A 2 -8.02 -20.10 -47.67
CA LYS A 2 -8.19 -18.68 -47.31
C LYS A 2 -8.71 -18.64 -45.87
N GLY A 3 -7.77 -18.71 -44.94
CA GLY A 3 -8.00 -18.40 -43.53
C GLY A 3 -8.32 -16.91 -43.39
N LYS A 4 -9.34 -16.60 -42.61
CA LYS A 4 -9.72 -15.23 -42.27
C LYS A 4 -9.14 -14.93 -40.89
N ALA A 5 -7.96 -14.31 -40.87
CA ALA A 5 -7.35 -13.79 -39.66
C ALA A 5 -8.21 -12.62 -39.15
N ALA A 6 -8.71 -12.74 -37.92
CA ALA A 6 -9.31 -11.64 -37.19
C ALA A 6 -8.17 -10.80 -36.58
N ALA A 7 -8.07 -9.55 -37.00
CA ALA A 7 -7.14 -8.58 -36.44
C ALA A 7 -7.59 -8.20 -35.02
N ALA A 8 -6.70 -8.38 -34.04
CA ALA A 8 -6.84 -7.86 -32.70
C ALA A 8 -6.71 -6.32 -32.72
N PRO A 9 -7.51 -5.57 -31.96
CA PRO A 9 -7.30 -4.13 -31.83
C PRO A 9 -6.03 -3.86 -31.01
N ALA A 10 -5.17 -2.99 -31.57
CA ALA A 10 -3.95 -2.51 -30.95
C ALA A 10 -4.22 -1.81 -29.59
N PRO A 11 -3.30 -1.89 -28.62
CA PRO A 11 -3.43 -1.17 -27.36
C PRO A 11 -3.37 0.34 -27.61
N LYS A 12 -4.34 1.07 -27.05
CA LYS A 12 -4.39 2.53 -27.08
C LYS A 12 -3.25 3.10 -26.24
N ASP A 13 -2.55 4.05 -26.84
CA ASP A 13 -1.46 4.83 -26.29
C ASP A 13 -1.76 5.38 -24.89
N ALA A 14 -0.83 5.16 -23.95
CA ALA A 14 -0.78 5.86 -22.68
C ALA A 14 -0.31 7.30 -22.92
N PRO A 15 -0.97 8.34 -22.36
CA PRO A 15 -0.46 9.69 -22.47
C PRO A 15 0.80 9.85 -21.61
N THR A 16 1.85 10.34 -22.26
CA THR A 16 3.12 10.77 -21.66
C THR A 16 2.91 12.00 -20.76
N GLY A 17 3.52 11.94 -19.58
CA GLY A 17 3.87 13.04 -18.65
C GLY A 17 3.28 14.42 -18.90
N GLY A 18 2.19 14.72 -18.20
CA GLY A 18 1.75 16.09 -17.88
C GLY A 18 1.82 16.30 -16.36
N ALA A 19 2.15 17.52 -15.93
CA ALA A 19 2.06 17.89 -14.51
C ALA A 19 0.63 17.61 -13.97
N PRO A 20 0.48 17.12 -12.72
CA PRO A 20 -0.83 16.73 -12.21
C PRO A 20 -1.76 17.95 -12.15
N ALA A 21 -2.88 17.87 -12.87
CA ALA A 21 -3.94 18.86 -12.82
C ALA A 21 -4.44 19.00 -11.37
N GLU A 22 -4.57 20.24 -10.89
CA GLU A 22 -5.10 20.53 -9.56
C GLU A 22 -6.51 19.92 -9.42
N GLY A 23 -6.62 18.86 -8.62
CA GLY A 23 -7.87 18.12 -8.38
C GLY A 23 -7.89 16.67 -8.88
N GLY A 24 -6.85 16.21 -9.58
CA GLY A 24 -6.72 14.83 -10.07
C GLY A 24 -6.38 13.81 -8.97
N ALA A 25 -6.45 12.52 -9.34
CA ALA A 25 -6.13 11.39 -8.47
C ALA A 25 -4.67 11.44 -7.97
N GLU A 26 -3.75 11.91 -8.81
CA GLU A 26 -2.34 12.17 -8.48
C GLU A 26 -2.21 13.21 -7.37
N ALA A 27 -3.01 14.28 -7.40
CA ALA A 27 -3.04 15.29 -6.35
C ALA A 27 -3.65 14.77 -5.04
N ALA A 28 -4.42 13.67 -5.07
CA ALA A 28 -4.85 12.97 -3.87
C ALA A 28 -3.74 12.05 -3.33
N LEU A 29 -3.01 11.33 -4.20
CA LEU A 29 -1.89 10.48 -3.79
C LEU A 29 -0.75 11.29 -3.13
N SER A 30 -0.46 12.50 -3.64
CA SER A 30 0.57 13.39 -3.08
C SER A 30 0.30 13.79 -1.62
N LYS A 31 -0.95 13.67 -1.15
CA LYS A 31 -1.38 13.99 0.21
C LYS A 31 -1.24 12.79 1.16
N LEU A 32 -1.16 11.57 0.64
CA LEU A 32 -1.03 10.35 1.43
C LEU A 32 0.44 10.06 1.69
N ASP A 33 0.82 10.01 2.96
CA ASP A 33 2.19 9.70 3.37
C ASP A 33 2.39 8.18 3.39
N ILE A 34 2.95 7.64 2.31
CA ILE A 34 3.15 6.20 2.14
C ILE A 34 4.65 5.93 2.06
N ARG A 35 5.16 5.13 3.00
CA ARG A 35 6.60 4.91 3.21
C ARG A 35 6.97 3.44 3.30
N CYS A 36 8.24 3.14 3.07
CA CYS A 36 8.87 1.91 3.53
C CYS A 36 8.92 1.90 5.05
N GLY A 37 8.52 0.79 5.67
CA GLY A 37 8.70 0.54 7.09
C GLY A 37 9.28 -0.84 7.36
N ARG A 38 9.82 -1.02 8.55
CA ARG A 38 10.28 -2.32 9.07
C ARG A 38 9.52 -2.68 10.33
N ILE A 39 8.92 -3.85 10.38
CA ILE A 39 8.29 -4.37 11.60
C ILE A 39 9.41 -4.78 12.55
N VAL A 40 9.59 -4.05 13.64
CA VAL A 40 10.63 -4.33 14.66
C VAL A 40 10.10 -5.20 15.79
N GLU A 41 8.79 -5.15 16.05
CA GLU A 41 8.11 -6.01 17.02
C GLU A 41 6.76 -6.45 16.49
N CYS A 42 6.38 -7.69 16.81
CA CYS A 42 5.08 -8.27 16.50
C CYS A 42 4.61 -9.06 17.73
N GLY A 43 3.39 -8.82 18.17
CA GLY A 43 2.75 -9.60 19.25
C GLY A 43 1.25 -9.64 19.05
N ARG A 44 0.58 -10.63 19.65
CA ARG A 44 -0.88 -10.75 19.57
C ARG A 44 -1.57 -9.70 20.44
N VAL A 45 -2.70 -9.18 19.94
CA VAL A 45 -3.60 -8.38 20.77
C VAL A 45 -4.33 -9.32 21.75
N PRO A 46 -4.30 -9.04 23.07
CA PRO A 46 -5.06 -9.80 24.05
C PRO A 46 -6.55 -9.83 23.68
N ASP A 47 -7.18 -11.01 23.83
CA ASP A 47 -8.60 -11.22 23.57
C ASP A 47 -9.05 -10.91 22.12
N ALA A 48 -8.13 -10.91 21.16
CA ALA A 48 -8.43 -10.73 19.74
C ALA A 48 -7.59 -11.66 18.84
N ASP A 49 -8.17 -12.83 18.54
CA ASP A 49 -7.50 -13.91 17.80
C ASP A 49 -7.07 -13.55 16.37
N SER A 50 -7.63 -12.49 15.80
CA SER A 50 -7.34 -12.07 14.43
C SER A 50 -6.34 -10.93 14.34
N LEU A 51 -5.91 -10.31 15.45
CA LEU A 51 -5.16 -9.05 15.44
C LEU A 51 -3.73 -9.19 15.99
N TYR A 52 -2.79 -8.61 15.25
CA TYR A 52 -1.45 -8.33 15.75
C TYR A 52 -1.31 -6.85 16.15
N LEU A 53 -0.49 -6.64 17.17
CA LEU A 53 0.11 -5.37 17.55
C LEU A 53 1.54 -5.33 17.00
N LEU A 54 1.78 -4.46 16.05
CA LEU A 54 3.08 -4.29 15.40
C LEU A 54 3.72 -2.98 15.87
N LYS A 55 5.03 -2.99 16.06
CA LYS A 55 5.86 -1.78 16.09
C LYS A 55 6.57 -1.67 14.75
N VAL A 56 6.31 -0.58 14.02
CA VAL A 56 6.83 -0.40 12.67
C VAL A 56 7.71 0.84 12.64
N ASN A 57 9.01 0.64 12.39
CA ASN A 57 9.95 1.74 12.15
C ASN A 57 9.69 2.30 10.74
N VAL A 58 9.34 3.58 10.66
CA VAL A 58 9.05 4.30 9.40
C VAL A 58 10.02 5.48 9.18
N GLY A 59 11.23 5.38 9.73
CA GLY A 59 12.27 6.43 9.66
C GLY A 59 12.03 7.60 10.61
N GLU A 60 11.23 7.40 11.66
CA GLU A 60 10.95 8.38 12.71
C GLU A 60 11.71 8.02 14.00
N GLU A 61 11.76 8.95 14.96
CA GLU A 61 12.47 8.73 16.23
C GLU A 61 11.94 7.50 16.99
N GLN A 62 10.64 7.25 16.92
CA GLN A 62 10.00 6.11 17.57
C GLN A 62 9.19 5.28 16.55
N PRO A 63 9.25 3.93 16.63
CA PRO A 63 8.37 3.07 15.85
C PRO A 63 6.90 3.35 16.12
N ARG A 64 6.09 3.35 15.06
CA ARG A 64 4.64 3.52 15.16
C ARG A 64 3.97 2.23 15.57
N GLN A 65 2.92 2.34 16.37
CA GLN A 65 2.05 1.22 16.67
C GLN A 65 1.05 0.99 15.53
N VAL A 66 0.96 -0.24 15.05
CA VAL A 66 -0.02 -0.64 14.03
C VAL A 66 -0.80 -1.84 14.54
N VAL A 67 -2.12 -1.75 14.52
CA VAL A 67 -3.01 -2.89 14.80
C VAL A 67 -3.49 -3.44 13.46
N SER A 68 -3.18 -4.71 13.16
CA SER A 68 -3.48 -5.28 11.84
C SER A 68 -4.04 -6.69 11.93
N SER A 69 -4.98 -7.04 11.04
CA SER A 69 -5.67 -8.33 11.01
C SER A 69 -4.92 -9.41 10.21
N LEU A 70 -3.65 -9.64 10.55
CA LEU A 70 -2.76 -10.49 9.76
C LEU A 70 -2.58 -11.92 10.31
N VAL A 71 -3.16 -12.24 11.48
CA VAL A 71 -2.94 -13.53 12.18
C VAL A 71 -3.33 -14.74 11.32
N LYS A 72 -4.33 -14.61 10.46
CA LYS A 72 -4.76 -15.67 9.54
C LYS A 72 -3.81 -15.89 8.35
N HIS A 73 -2.95 -14.92 8.06
CA HIS A 73 -2.15 -14.87 6.83
C HIS A 73 -0.64 -15.00 7.07
N TYR A 74 -0.18 -14.61 8.26
CA TYR A 74 1.23 -14.59 8.62
C TYR A 74 1.43 -15.08 10.04
N LYS A 75 2.53 -15.80 10.25
CA LYS A 75 3.05 -16.05 11.60
C LYS A 75 3.87 -14.87 12.10
N GLU A 76 4.07 -14.80 13.41
CA GLU A 76 4.83 -13.72 14.05
C GLU A 76 6.29 -13.68 13.55
N GLU A 77 6.90 -14.87 13.38
CA GLU A 77 8.26 -14.98 12.84
C GLU A 77 8.40 -14.51 11.39
N GLU A 78 7.33 -14.50 10.60
CA GLU A 78 7.34 -14.02 9.21
C GLU A 78 7.19 -12.50 9.12
N LEU A 79 6.70 -11.88 10.19
CA LEU A 79 6.48 -10.43 10.29
C LEU A 79 7.67 -9.74 10.94
N LYS A 80 8.36 -10.37 11.88
CA LYS A 80 9.54 -9.78 12.52
C LYS A 80 10.64 -9.46 11.50
N ASP A 81 11.19 -8.25 11.58
CA ASP A 81 12.21 -7.69 10.69
C ASP A 81 11.80 -7.57 9.21
N ARG A 82 10.53 -7.83 8.88
CA ARG A 82 9.98 -7.72 7.53
C ARG A 82 9.86 -6.25 7.11
N GLN A 83 10.31 -5.95 5.88
CA GLN A 83 10.01 -4.68 5.23
C GLN A 83 8.61 -4.68 4.63
N VAL A 84 7.88 -3.60 4.85
CA VAL A 84 6.48 -3.41 4.45
C VAL A 84 6.26 -2.01 3.91
N VAL A 85 5.16 -1.82 3.19
CA VAL A 85 4.69 -0.48 2.79
C VAL A 85 3.63 0.00 3.77
N VAL A 86 3.78 1.22 4.27
CA VAL A 86 3.02 1.77 5.40
C VAL A 86 2.39 3.09 5.02
N TYR A 87 1.09 3.23 5.23
CA TYR A 87 0.36 4.49 5.17
C TYR A 87 0.37 5.17 6.55
N CYS A 88 1.08 6.29 6.65
CA CYS A 88 1.51 6.89 7.91
C CYS A 88 0.63 8.03 8.41
N ASN A 89 0.06 8.88 7.56
CA ASN A 89 -0.73 10.03 8.03
C ASN A 89 -2.22 9.73 8.19
N ILE A 90 -2.57 8.49 8.56
CA ILE A 90 -3.96 8.12 8.88
C ILE A 90 -4.46 8.89 10.09
N LYS A 91 -5.78 9.01 10.22
CA LYS A 91 -6.39 9.38 11.49
C LYS A 91 -6.22 8.19 12.46
N PRO A 92 -5.56 8.36 13.63
CA PRO A 92 -5.43 7.27 14.58
C PRO A 92 -6.79 6.73 15.03
N GLY A 93 -6.90 5.40 15.07
CA GLY A 93 -8.12 4.70 15.42
C GLY A 93 -7.84 3.64 16.49
N LYS A 94 -8.79 3.44 17.41
CA LYS A 94 -8.67 2.39 18.44
C LYS A 94 -9.36 1.11 17.99
N MET A 95 -8.68 -0.01 18.14
CA MET A 95 -9.20 -1.36 17.91
C MET A 95 -8.91 -2.19 19.14
N ARG A 96 -9.95 -2.74 19.78
CA ARG A 96 -9.82 -3.54 21.02
C ARG A 96 -8.97 -2.86 22.11
N GLY A 97 -9.09 -1.53 22.22
CA GLY A 97 -8.36 -0.73 23.22
C GLY A 97 -6.97 -0.24 22.78
N PHE A 98 -6.40 -0.79 21.70
CA PHE A 98 -5.09 -0.40 21.17
C PHE A 98 -5.25 0.62 20.04
N GLU A 99 -4.43 1.66 20.06
CA GLU A 99 -4.40 2.69 19.00
C GLU A 99 -3.52 2.23 17.82
N SER A 100 -4.06 2.30 16.60
CA SER A 100 -3.29 2.16 15.37
C SER A 100 -2.95 3.55 14.83
N GLN A 101 -1.65 3.82 14.66
CA GLN A 101 -1.08 5.11 14.26
C GLN A 101 -0.65 5.14 12.78
N ALA A 102 -0.72 4.00 12.12
CA ALA A 102 -0.47 3.80 10.71
C ALA A 102 -1.20 2.53 10.23
N MET A 103 -1.13 2.23 8.94
CA MET A 103 -1.68 1.03 8.34
C MET A 103 -0.63 0.38 7.44
N VAL A 104 -0.37 -0.91 7.61
CA VAL A 104 0.42 -1.70 6.64
C VAL A 104 -0.46 -2.03 5.45
N LEU A 105 0.04 -1.79 4.24
CA LEU A 105 -0.73 -2.00 3.02
C LEU A 105 -0.60 -3.43 2.52
N ALA A 106 -1.70 -4.00 2.05
CA ALA A 106 -1.75 -5.35 1.52
C ALA A 106 -2.64 -5.46 0.27
N ALA A 107 -2.26 -6.32 -0.67
CA ALA A 107 -3.16 -6.79 -1.70
C ALA A 107 -4.10 -7.83 -1.09
N THR A 108 -5.39 -7.73 -1.37
CA THR A 108 -6.39 -8.65 -0.82
C THR A 108 -7.29 -9.20 -1.91
N LYS A 109 -7.39 -10.53 -1.97
CA LYS A 109 -8.33 -11.25 -2.81
C LYS A 109 -9.48 -11.80 -1.96
N ASP A 110 -10.70 -11.74 -2.48
CA ASP A 110 -11.90 -12.29 -1.85
C ASP A 110 -12.14 -11.72 -0.44
N LYS A 111 -11.97 -10.39 -0.32
CA LYS A 111 -12.02 -9.67 0.96
C LYS A 111 -13.34 -9.91 1.70
N GLY A 112 -13.24 -10.37 2.95
CA GLY A 112 -14.36 -10.70 3.83
C GLY A 112 -14.89 -12.13 3.68
N ALA A 113 -14.36 -12.93 2.75
CA ALA A 113 -14.68 -14.35 2.61
C ALA A 113 -13.86 -15.22 3.56
N ASP A 114 -14.29 -16.48 3.76
CA ASP A 114 -13.57 -17.45 4.59
C ASP A 114 -12.20 -17.83 3.99
N ASP A 115 -12.06 -17.77 2.67
CA ASP A 115 -10.86 -18.06 1.90
C ASP A 115 -10.10 -16.79 1.46
N GLU A 116 -10.33 -15.65 2.14
CA GLU A 116 -9.60 -14.40 1.92
C GLU A 116 -8.08 -14.65 1.87
N LYS A 117 -7.43 -14.09 0.85
CA LYS A 117 -5.97 -14.07 0.74
C LYS A 117 -5.48 -12.64 0.87
N CYS A 118 -4.52 -12.44 1.77
CA CYS A 118 -3.93 -11.14 2.04
C CYS A 118 -2.41 -11.26 1.90
N GLU A 119 -1.82 -10.42 1.05
CA GLU A 119 -0.37 -10.34 0.85
C GLU A 119 0.12 -8.92 1.10
N LEU A 120 0.99 -8.76 2.10
CA LEU A 120 1.65 -7.48 2.40
C LEU A 120 2.44 -6.99 1.20
N LEU A 121 2.31 -5.69 0.90
CA LEU A 121 3.16 -5.01 -0.06
C LEU A 121 4.61 -5.05 0.42
N ALA A 122 5.48 -5.52 -0.46
CA ALA A 122 6.92 -5.57 -0.27
C ALA A 122 7.57 -4.39 -1.03
N PRO A 123 8.34 -3.54 -0.34
CA PRO A 123 9.22 -2.61 -1.03
C PRO A 123 10.34 -3.39 -1.75
N PRO A 124 11.10 -2.72 -2.64
CA PRO A 124 12.38 -3.26 -3.12
C PRO A 124 13.28 -3.70 -1.96
N LYS A 125 14.25 -4.58 -2.25
CA LYS A 125 15.19 -5.05 -1.22
C LYS A 125 16.02 -3.91 -0.66
N ASP A 126 16.33 -3.99 0.63
CA ASP A 126 17.28 -3.13 1.34
C ASP A 126 16.94 -1.63 1.30
N MET A 127 15.63 -1.34 1.37
CA MET A 127 15.15 0.04 1.40
C MET A 127 15.33 0.69 2.77
N ALA A 128 15.76 1.95 2.80
CA ALA A 128 15.83 2.70 4.06
C ALA A 128 14.42 2.96 4.60
N GLU A 129 14.24 2.77 5.90
CA GLU A 129 12.99 3.09 6.59
C GLU A 129 12.64 4.57 6.39
N GLY A 130 11.37 4.83 6.08
CA GLY A 130 10.88 6.17 5.76
C GLY A 130 10.99 6.57 4.29
N THR A 131 11.64 5.77 3.43
CA THR A 131 11.65 6.05 1.98
C THR A 131 10.23 6.10 1.44
N ARG A 132 9.86 7.16 0.72
CA ARG A 132 8.51 7.35 0.19
C ARG A 132 8.26 6.58 -1.10
N VAL A 133 7.00 6.22 -1.30
CA VAL A 133 6.51 5.65 -2.57
C VAL A 133 6.50 6.72 -3.66
N MET A 134 6.94 6.35 -4.85
CA MET A 134 6.87 7.14 -6.08
C MET A 134 5.85 6.54 -7.04
N CYS A 135 5.13 7.40 -7.76
CA CYS A 135 4.24 7.05 -8.87
C CYS A 135 4.66 7.85 -10.11
N GLY A 136 5.53 7.27 -10.94
CA GLY A 136 6.25 8.05 -11.96
C GLY A 136 7.05 9.19 -11.31
N PRO A 137 6.91 10.46 -11.76
CA PRO A 137 7.63 11.59 -11.16
C PRO A 137 7.03 12.07 -9.83
N LEU A 138 5.88 11.52 -9.41
CA LEU A 138 5.17 11.97 -8.23
C LEU A 138 5.65 11.24 -6.97
N GLU A 139 6.13 11.98 -5.97
CA GLU A 139 6.36 11.44 -4.62
C GLU A 139 5.05 11.47 -3.80
N ALA A 140 4.62 10.30 -3.32
CA ALA A 140 3.50 10.19 -2.39
C ALA A 140 3.86 10.88 -1.06
N GLY A 141 2.93 11.66 -0.52
CA GLY A 141 3.14 12.38 0.74
C GLY A 141 3.97 13.67 0.62
N SER A 142 4.33 14.09 -0.60
CA SER A 142 4.99 15.40 -0.85
C SER A 142 4.16 16.60 -0.33
N GLN A 143 2.84 16.45 -0.22
CA GLN A 143 1.95 17.43 0.39
C GLN A 143 1.46 17.03 1.80
N SER A 144 1.96 15.95 2.40
CA SER A 144 1.41 15.44 3.68
C SER A 144 1.53 16.44 4.84
N ALA A 145 2.61 17.23 4.87
CA ALA A 145 2.87 18.22 5.92
C ALA A 145 1.84 19.37 5.97
N THR A 146 1.18 19.67 4.85
CA THR A 146 0.17 20.75 4.76
C THR A 146 -1.26 20.24 4.93
N GLN A 147 -1.45 18.93 5.07
CA GLN A 147 -2.77 18.32 5.17
C GLN A 147 -3.25 18.20 6.60
N SER A 148 -4.50 18.58 6.83
CA SER A 148 -5.17 18.27 8.09
C SER A 148 -5.58 16.80 8.16
N VAL A 149 -5.37 16.18 9.32
CA VAL A 149 -5.80 14.81 9.62
C VAL A 149 -7.31 14.60 9.48
N LYS A 150 -8.11 15.67 9.51
CA LYS A 150 -9.58 15.61 9.35
C LYS A 150 -10.01 15.20 7.94
N ASN A 151 -9.20 15.52 6.91
CA ASN A 151 -9.56 15.26 5.52
C ASN A 151 -8.91 13.99 4.95
N ILE A 152 -7.93 13.41 5.66
CA ILE A 152 -7.10 12.34 5.08
C ILE A 152 -7.88 11.06 4.77
N SER A 153 -8.90 10.73 5.56
CA SER A 153 -9.79 9.59 5.28
C SER A 153 -10.57 9.77 3.97
N LYS A 154 -10.96 11.01 3.64
CA LYS A 154 -11.63 11.30 2.36
C LYS A 154 -10.64 11.16 1.20
N VAL A 155 -9.40 11.61 1.38
CA VAL A 155 -8.34 11.46 0.37
C VAL A 155 -8.05 9.97 0.13
N TRP A 156 -7.95 9.17 1.20
CA TRP A 156 -7.79 7.72 1.08
C TRP A 156 -8.91 7.09 0.26
N ASN A 157 -10.18 7.43 0.52
CA ASN A 157 -11.32 6.90 -0.23
C ASN A 157 -11.31 7.28 -1.72
N GLN A 158 -10.60 8.34 -2.11
CA GLN A 158 -10.41 8.71 -3.52
C GLN A 158 -9.28 7.90 -4.17
N VAL A 159 -8.22 7.59 -3.42
CA VAL A 159 -7.03 6.88 -3.91
C VAL A 159 -7.20 5.36 -3.90
N GLN A 160 -7.77 4.80 -2.84
CA GLN A 160 -7.84 3.35 -2.61
C GLN A 160 -8.45 2.57 -3.78
N PRO A 161 -9.55 3.00 -4.42
CA PRO A 161 -10.13 2.27 -5.56
C PRO A 161 -9.23 2.22 -6.80
N LEU A 162 -8.18 3.03 -6.85
CA LEU A 162 -7.21 3.11 -7.94
C LEU A 162 -5.93 2.34 -7.62
N LEU A 163 -5.82 1.76 -6.42
CA LEU A 163 -4.69 0.94 -6.01
C LEU A 163 -4.98 -0.54 -6.27
N GLU A 164 -4.19 -1.15 -7.14
CA GLU A 164 -4.34 -2.55 -7.53
C GLU A 164 -2.99 -3.19 -7.85
N THR A 165 -2.94 -4.51 -7.94
CA THR A 165 -1.76 -5.23 -8.44
C THR A 165 -1.91 -5.57 -9.91
N ASN A 166 -0.80 -5.57 -10.66
CA ASN A 166 -0.80 -5.96 -12.08
C ASN A 166 -0.46 -7.44 -12.29
N ALA A 167 -0.39 -7.87 -13.55
CA ALA A 167 -0.05 -9.25 -13.93
C ALA A 167 1.38 -9.69 -13.54
N LYS A 168 2.24 -8.76 -13.15
CA LYS A 168 3.60 -9.02 -12.65
C LYS A 168 3.71 -8.98 -11.12
N CYS A 169 2.57 -8.92 -10.42
CA CYS A 169 2.50 -8.74 -8.96
C CYS A 169 3.07 -7.40 -8.49
N GLU A 170 3.14 -6.38 -9.35
CA GLU A 170 3.58 -5.03 -8.99
C GLU A 170 2.37 -4.21 -8.52
N ALA A 171 2.53 -3.45 -7.45
CA ALA A 171 1.53 -2.50 -6.99
C ALA A 171 1.45 -1.31 -7.95
N MET A 172 0.25 -0.89 -8.30
CA MET A 172 -0.02 0.22 -9.20
C MET A 172 -0.99 1.21 -8.57
N PHE A 173 -0.88 2.45 -9.01
CA PHE A 173 -1.88 3.49 -8.83
C PHE A 173 -2.32 4.00 -10.19
N SER A 174 -3.61 3.88 -10.51
CA SER A 174 -4.18 4.37 -11.77
C SER A 174 -3.40 3.90 -13.02
N GLY A 175 -2.99 2.62 -13.02
CA GLY A 175 -2.21 2.00 -14.10
C GLY A 175 -0.71 2.30 -14.12
N THR A 176 -0.21 3.14 -13.19
CA THR A 176 1.22 3.44 -13.06
C THR A 176 1.84 2.63 -11.92
N VAL A 177 2.95 1.96 -12.16
CA VAL A 177 3.66 1.16 -11.15
C VAL A 177 4.18 2.06 -10.03
N LEU A 178 3.90 1.64 -8.79
CA LEU A 178 4.45 2.24 -7.58
C LEU A 178 5.88 1.75 -7.37
N THR A 179 6.79 2.67 -7.12
CA THR A 179 8.22 2.38 -6.98
C THR A 179 8.77 3.00 -5.71
N MET A 180 9.94 2.51 -5.27
CA MET A 180 10.77 3.20 -4.30
C MET A 180 12.21 3.17 -4.83
N LYS A 181 12.81 4.34 -5.03
CA LYS A 181 14.03 4.47 -5.85
C LYS A 181 13.83 3.80 -7.22
N ASP A 182 14.69 2.85 -7.58
CA ASP A 182 14.71 2.23 -8.91
C ASP A 182 13.94 0.90 -8.98
N GLY A 183 13.27 0.48 -7.90
CA GLY A 183 12.58 -0.81 -7.82
C GLY A 183 11.07 -0.71 -7.65
N PRO A 184 10.29 -1.67 -8.17
CA PRO A 184 8.85 -1.73 -7.97
C PRO A 184 8.48 -2.17 -6.56
N VAL A 185 7.37 -1.64 -6.06
CA VAL A 185 6.65 -2.22 -4.93
C VAL A 185 5.86 -3.43 -5.43
N THR A 186 5.93 -4.56 -4.73
CA THR A 186 5.39 -5.84 -5.21
C THR A 186 4.57 -6.57 -4.14
N VAL A 187 3.88 -7.63 -4.54
CA VAL A 187 3.31 -8.64 -3.65
C VAL A 187 3.80 -10.04 -4.06
N GLY A 188 3.46 -11.06 -3.27
CA GLY A 188 4.00 -12.40 -3.47
C GLY A 188 3.46 -13.11 -4.72
N SER A 189 2.15 -13.04 -4.95
CA SER A 189 1.47 -13.78 -6.00
C SER A 189 0.12 -13.18 -6.45
N LEU A 190 -0.48 -12.26 -5.69
CA LEU A 190 -1.80 -11.74 -6.03
C LEU A 190 -1.74 -10.74 -7.19
N THR A 191 -2.43 -11.05 -8.29
CA THR A 191 -2.52 -10.22 -9.50
C THR A 191 -3.96 -9.73 -9.74
N GLY A 192 -4.13 -8.48 -10.17
CA GLY A 192 -5.44 -7.95 -10.57
C GLY A 192 -6.39 -7.76 -9.40
N VAL A 193 -5.87 -7.52 -8.19
CA VAL A 193 -6.67 -7.34 -6.97
C VAL A 193 -6.41 -5.98 -6.34
N GLY A 194 -7.39 -5.52 -5.55
CA GLY A 194 -7.28 -4.25 -4.83
C GLY A 194 -6.25 -4.28 -3.69
N ILE A 195 -5.69 -3.11 -3.40
CA ILE A 195 -4.79 -2.87 -2.28
C ILE A 195 -5.54 -2.09 -1.19
N TYR A 196 -5.37 -2.51 0.06
CA TYR A 196 -6.05 -1.97 1.23
C TYR A 196 -5.07 -1.60 2.33
#